data_AF-A0A5E8AAR7-F1
#
_entry.id   AF-A0A5E8AAR7-F1
#
_cell.length_a   1.000
_cell.length_b   1.000
_cell.length_c   1.000
_cell.angle_alpha   90.00
_cell.angle_beta   90.00
_cell.angle_gamma   90.00
#
_symmetry.space_group_name_H-M   'P 1'
#
loop_
_entity.id
_entity.type
_entity.pdbx_description
1 polymer ?
#
loop_
_entity_poly.entity_id
_entity_poly.type
_entity_poly.pdbx_seq_one_letter_code
_entity_poly.pdbx_strand_id
1 'polypeptide(L)'
;MNKTTPLTHGGYQAGHPWYYYLGGRIPRLKEIRDAVIQSGYRGYMAERIDTLEALPEPRRSEKLRTLRDDVRAELYRDIRRYRVVARALRSYRHEQATTSPGHSCDDVHTAMSLKYAHIYNGLAHLHVLDALLGKQPDLFAL
;
A
#
# COMPACT_ATOMS: atom_id res chain seq x y z
N MET A 1 15.93 17.83 -3.12
CA MET A 1 15.79 16.38 -2.83
C MET A 1 15.08 16.24 -1.48
N ASN A 2 13.83 15.79 -1.46
CA ASN A 2 13.17 15.45 -0.19
C ASN A 2 13.76 14.13 0.28
N LYS A 3 14.46 14.14 1.42
CA LYS A 3 14.93 12.91 2.08
C LYS A 3 13.71 12.09 2.49
N THR A 4 13.40 11.03 1.76
CA THR A 4 12.33 10.09 2.15
C THR A 4 12.84 9.31 3.36
N THR A 5 12.39 9.65 4.56
CA THR A 5 12.74 8.91 5.76
C THR A 5 12.24 7.47 5.59
N PRO A 6 13.08 6.44 5.80
CA PRO A 6 12.61 5.06 5.78
C PRO A 6 11.46 4.91 6.80
N LEU A 7 10.38 4.26 6.40
CA LEU A 7 9.16 4.05 7.20
C LEU A 7 9.40 2.95 8.25
N THR A 8 10.38 3.21 9.12
CA THR A 8 10.90 2.31 10.14
C THR A 8 10.94 2.99 11.50
N HIS A 9 10.65 2.24 12.55
CA HIS A 9 10.70 2.70 13.93
C HIS A 9 10.95 1.51 14.86
N GLY A 10 11.91 1.64 15.78
CA GLY A 10 12.28 0.56 16.70
C GLY A 10 12.69 -0.75 16.00
N GLY A 11 13.28 -0.68 14.80
CA GLY A 11 13.66 -1.85 14.00
C GLY A 11 12.52 -2.45 13.16
N TYR A 12 11.28 -1.97 13.29
CA TYR A 12 10.13 -2.47 12.56
C TYR A 12 9.71 -1.54 11.43
N GLN A 13 9.19 -2.09 10.35
CA GLN A 13 8.56 -1.32 9.27
C GLN A 13 7.09 -1.00 9.58
N ALA A 14 6.55 0.04 8.94
CA ALA A 14 5.15 0.45 9.09
C ALA A 14 4.09 -0.62 8.71
N GLY A 15 4.50 -1.72 8.08
CA GLY A 15 3.67 -2.91 7.86
C GLY A 15 3.59 -3.87 9.04
N HIS A 16 4.31 -3.61 10.12
CA HIS A 16 4.36 -4.45 11.32
C HIS A 16 3.67 -3.77 12.51
N PRO A 17 2.85 -4.45 13.32
CA PRO A 17 2.13 -3.83 14.45
C PRO A 17 3.06 -3.13 15.45
N TRP A 18 4.22 -3.73 15.72
CA TRP A 18 5.21 -3.18 16.67
C TRP A 18 5.74 -1.80 16.28
N TYR A 19 5.74 -1.45 14.98
CA TYR A 19 6.07 -0.09 14.55
C TYR A 19 5.16 0.94 15.23
N TYR A 20 3.85 0.66 15.31
CA TYR A 20 2.88 1.59 15.91
C TYR A 20 2.83 1.49 17.43
N TYR A 21 2.99 0.29 17.98
CA TYR A 21 3.09 0.09 19.43
C TYR A 21 4.26 0.88 20.02
N LEU A 22 5.43 0.84 19.38
CA LEU A 22 6.63 1.57 19.81
C LEU A 22 6.55 3.08 19.56
N GLY A 23 5.43 3.61 19.03
CA GLY A 23 5.25 5.05 18.83
C GLY A 23 5.58 5.56 17.42
N GLY A 24 5.84 4.67 16.46
CA GLY A 24 6.08 5.03 15.07
C GLY A 24 4.99 5.95 14.49
N ARG A 25 5.40 6.94 13.71
CA ARG A 25 4.49 7.94 13.15
C ARG A 25 3.53 7.29 12.14
N ILE A 26 2.30 7.78 12.06
CA ILE A 26 1.36 7.36 11.01
C ILE A 26 1.82 7.94 9.66
N PRO A 27 2.18 7.11 8.66
CA PRO A 27 2.62 7.62 7.36
C PRO A 27 1.53 8.38 6.60
N ARG A 28 1.91 9.39 5.82
CA ARG A 28 1.00 10.02 4.85
C ARG A 28 0.92 9.18 3.60
N LEU A 29 -0.22 9.18 2.92
CA LEU A 29 -0.42 8.40 1.68
C LEU A 29 0.67 8.67 0.62
N LYS A 30 1.13 9.93 0.50
CA LYS A 30 2.23 10.31 -0.40
C LYS A 30 3.53 9.58 -0.05
N GLU A 31 3.84 9.45 1.23
CA GLU A 31 5.05 8.76 1.69
C GLU A 31 4.97 7.26 1.46
N ILE A 32 3.78 6.66 1.63
CA ILE A 32 3.56 5.24 1.29
C ILE A 32 3.79 5.02 -0.21
N ARG A 33 3.22 5.88 -1.05
CA ARG A 33 3.41 5.82 -2.51
C ARG A 33 4.88 5.99 -2.89
N ASP A 34 5.56 6.98 -2.35
CA ASP A 34 6.95 7.24 -2.68
C ASP A 34 7.85 6.07 -2.24
N ALA A 35 7.56 5.44 -1.09
CA ALA A 35 8.25 4.22 -0.65
C ALA A 35 8.03 3.03 -1.59
N VAL A 36 6.80 2.81 -2.07
CA VAL A 36 6.48 1.77 -3.06
C VAL A 36 7.28 1.97 -4.36
N ILE A 37 7.28 3.19 -4.89
CA ILE A 37 7.99 3.52 -6.14
C ILE A 37 9.50 3.29 -5.95
N GLN A 38 10.06 3.73 -4.83
CA GLN A 38 11.49 3.58 -4.54
C GLN A 38 11.90 2.12 -4.35
N SER A 39 11.02 1.27 -3.82
CA SER A 39 11.35 -0.13 -3.56
C SER A 39 11.32 -1.00 -4.82
N GLY A 40 10.72 -0.52 -5.93
CA GLY A 40 10.50 -1.34 -7.14
C GLY A 40 9.61 -2.57 -6.90
N TYR A 41 8.87 -2.61 -5.78
CA TYR A 41 8.07 -3.76 -5.40
C TYR A 41 6.81 -3.83 -6.28
N ARG A 42 6.51 -5.02 -6.81
CA ARG A 42 5.41 -5.25 -7.75
C ARG A 42 4.11 -5.71 -7.08
N GLY A 43 4.10 -5.86 -5.76
CA GLY A 43 2.94 -6.39 -5.04
C GLY A 43 2.82 -7.92 -5.14
N TYR A 44 1.95 -8.50 -4.31
CA TYR A 44 1.73 -9.96 -4.30
C TYR A 44 1.05 -10.51 -5.57
N MET A 45 0.51 -9.65 -6.43
CA MET A 45 -0.20 -10.04 -7.66
C MET A 45 0.70 -10.02 -8.89
N ALA A 46 2.02 -9.87 -8.72
CA ALA A 46 2.96 -9.72 -9.83
C ALA A 46 2.80 -10.82 -10.89
N GLU A 47 2.77 -12.10 -10.47
CA GLU A 47 2.60 -13.25 -11.38
C GLU A 47 1.26 -13.23 -12.12
N ARG A 48 0.18 -12.84 -11.44
CA ARG A 48 -1.13 -12.68 -12.08
C ARG A 48 -1.09 -11.56 -13.13
N ILE A 49 -0.42 -10.45 -12.83
CA ILE A 49 -0.25 -9.35 -13.78
C ILE A 49 0.56 -9.81 -15.00
N ASP A 50 1.66 -10.55 -14.78
CA ASP A 50 2.49 -11.13 -15.86
C ASP A 50 1.68 -12.07 -16.75
N THR A 51 0.83 -12.89 -16.15
CA THR A 51 -0.08 -13.79 -16.89
C THR A 51 -1.07 -13.03 -17.76
N LEU A 52 -1.62 -11.91 -17.26
CA LEU A 52 -2.52 -11.06 -18.03
C LEU A 52 -1.80 -10.29 -19.13
N GLU A 53 -0.54 -9.89 -18.90
CA GLU A 53 0.30 -9.21 -19.89
C GLU A 53 0.62 -10.12 -21.09
N ALA A 54 0.77 -11.43 -20.88
CA ALA A 54 1.08 -12.39 -21.94
C ALA A 54 -0.11 -12.70 -22.88
N LEU A 55 -1.32 -12.17 -22.61
CA LEU A 55 -2.46 -12.36 -23.48
C LEU A 55 -2.30 -11.59 -24.81
N PRO A 56 -2.90 -12.07 -25.91
CA PRO A 56 -2.99 -11.29 -27.14
C PRO A 56 -3.98 -10.12 -26.99
N GLU A 57 -3.78 -9.05 -27.77
CA GLU A 57 -4.77 -7.97 -27.87
C GLU A 57 -6.03 -8.44 -28.63
N PRO A 58 -7.23 -7.91 -28.30
CA PRO A 58 -7.51 -6.87 -27.30
C PRO A 58 -7.67 -7.40 -25.86
N ARG A 59 -7.60 -8.72 -25.66
CA ARG A 59 -7.87 -9.35 -24.35
C ARG A 59 -6.90 -8.91 -23.27
N ARG A 60 -5.62 -8.68 -23.63
CA ARG A 60 -4.59 -8.14 -22.74
C ARG A 60 -5.04 -6.83 -22.12
N SER A 61 -5.28 -5.82 -22.95
CA SER A 61 -5.60 -4.47 -22.49
C SER A 61 -6.94 -4.40 -21.77
N GLU A 62 -7.94 -5.17 -22.20
CA GLU A 62 -9.23 -5.29 -21.50
C GLU A 62 -9.06 -5.86 -20.08
N LYS A 63 -8.37 -7.00 -19.94
CA LYS A 63 -8.20 -7.65 -18.63
C LYS A 63 -7.33 -6.83 -17.69
N LEU A 64 -6.30 -6.16 -18.20
CA LEU A 64 -5.48 -5.24 -17.40
C LEU A 64 -6.27 -4.02 -16.93
N ARG A 65 -7.16 -3.45 -17.77
CA ARG A 65 -8.05 -2.34 -17.36
C ARG A 65 -9.03 -2.78 -16.27
N THR A 66 -9.68 -3.94 -16.43
CA THR A 66 -10.57 -4.50 -15.40
C THR A 66 -9.83 -4.67 -14.08
N LEU A 67 -8.65 -5.31 -14.09
CA LEU A 67 -7.87 -5.52 -12.88
C LEU A 67 -7.45 -4.18 -12.24
N ARG A 68 -7.04 -3.20 -13.04
CA ARG A 68 -6.70 -1.86 -12.53
C ARG A 68 -7.88 -1.20 -11.85
N ASP A 69 -9.07 -1.31 -12.42
CA ASP A 69 -10.27 -0.68 -11.85
C ASP A 69 -10.70 -1.38 -10.55
N ASP A 70 -10.56 -2.71 -10.46
CA ASP A 70 -10.76 -3.48 -9.22
C ASP A 70 -9.77 -3.05 -8.12
N VAL A 71 -8.47 -2.98 -8.46
CA VAL A 71 -7.42 -2.54 -7.53
C VAL A 71 -7.65 -1.10 -7.07
N ARG A 72 -8.08 -0.21 -7.97
CA ARG A 72 -8.45 1.19 -7.60
C ARG A 72 -9.59 1.18 -6.60
N ALA A 73 -10.65 0.43 -6.85
CA ALA A 73 -11.81 0.36 -5.96
C ALA A 73 -11.44 -0.18 -4.57
N GLU A 74 -10.61 -1.22 -4.50
CA GLU A 74 -10.08 -1.73 -3.23
C GLU A 74 -9.20 -0.72 -2.51
N LEU A 75 -8.25 -0.09 -3.22
CA LEU A 75 -7.37 0.92 -2.66
C LEU A 75 -8.15 2.10 -2.07
N TYR A 76 -9.21 2.56 -2.73
CA TYR A 76 -10.07 3.62 -2.18
C TYR A 76 -10.76 3.20 -0.88
N ARG A 77 -11.25 1.96 -0.80
CA ARG A 77 -11.85 1.40 0.43
C ARG A 77 -10.81 1.33 1.54
N ASP A 78 -9.60 0.86 1.25
CA ASP A 78 -8.51 0.78 2.21
C ASP A 78 -8.04 2.15 2.68
N ILE A 79 -7.92 3.14 1.79
CA ILE A 79 -7.59 4.53 2.16
C ILE A 79 -8.65 5.10 3.11
N ARG A 80 -9.94 4.86 2.83
CA ARG A 80 -11.03 5.32 3.70
C ARG A 80 -10.91 4.68 5.08
N ARG A 81 -10.68 3.37 5.15
CA ARG A 81 -10.54 2.65 6.42
C ARG A 81 -9.24 3.04 7.16
N TYR A 82 -8.16 3.28 6.44
CA TYR A 82 -6.88 3.74 6.98
C TYR A 82 -7.04 5.07 7.72
N ARG A 83 -7.80 6.02 7.17
CA ARG A 83 -8.08 7.30 7.84
C ARG A 83 -8.84 7.11 9.16
N VAL A 84 -9.79 6.17 9.20
CA VAL A 84 -10.55 5.83 10.41
C VAL A 84 -9.63 5.21 11.47
N VAL A 85 -8.84 4.21 11.10
CA VAL A 85 -7.91 3.54 12.01
C VAL A 85 -6.80 4.49 12.48
N ALA A 86 -6.30 5.36 11.61
CA ALA A 86 -5.33 6.38 11.97
C ALA A 86 -5.88 7.36 13.01
N ARG A 87 -7.16 7.75 12.92
CA ARG A 87 -7.81 8.56 13.95
C ARG A 87 -7.93 7.78 15.26
N ALA A 88 -8.37 6.52 15.20
CA ALA A 88 -8.48 5.67 16.37
C ALA A 88 -7.12 5.50 17.08
N LEU A 89 -6.03 5.29 16.34
CA LEU A 89 -4.69 5.20 16.91
C LEU A 89 -4.24 6.51 17.58
N ARG A 90 -4.60 7.67 17.03
CA ARG A 90 -4.30 8.96 17.67
C ARG A 90 -5.07 9.13 18.97
N SER A 91 -6.36 8.82 18.97
CA SER A 91 -7.19 8.85 20.18
C SER A 91 -6.67 7.88 21.25
N TYR A 92 -6.40 6.64 20.87
CA TYR A 92 -5.80 5.62 21.73
C TYR A 92 -4.50 6.09 22.37
N ARG A 93 -3.58 6.68 21.58
CA ARG A 93 -2.31 7.22 22.11
C ARG A 93 -2.51 8.38 23.07
N HIS A 94 -3.52 9.22 22.84
CA HIS A 94 -3.85 10.33 23.72
C HIS A 94 -4.43 9.82 25.05
N GLU A 95 -5.33 8.84 25.01
CA GLU A 95 -5.93 8.21 26.20
C GLU A 95 -4.90 7.41 27.02
N GLN A 96 -3.93 6.77 26.36
CA GLN A 96 -2.86 6.03 27.00
C GLN A 96 -1.71 6.91 27.51
N ALA A 97 -1.66 8.21 27.19
CA ALA A 97 -0.56 9.10 27.59
C ALA A 97 -0.39 9.22 29.12
N THR A 98 -1.42 8.88 29.88
CA THR A 98 -1.45 8.89 31.36
C THR A 98 -1.32 7.50 31.99
N THR A 99 -1.18 6.45 31.20
CA THR A 99 -1.19 5.05 31.65
C THR A 99 0.13 4.38 31.27
N SER A 100 0.65 3.48 32.12
CA SER A 100 1.82 2.69 31.75
C SER A 100 1.48 1.82 30.53
N PRO A 101 2.26 1.86 29.44
CA PRO A 101 1.95 1.10 28.25
C PRO A 101 1.95 -0.40 28.58
N GLY A 102 0.93 -1.12 28.10
CA GLY A 102 0.89 -2.58 28.17
C GLY A 102 2.09 -3.21 27.43
N HIS A 103 2.40 -4.48 27.70
CA HIS A 103 3.57 -5.16 27.11
C HIS A 103 3.32 -5.76 25.71
N SER A 104 2.18 -5.46 25.08
CA SER A 104 1.75 -6.09 23.81
C SER A 104 1.05 -5.11 22.86
N CYS A 105 1.00 -5.50 21.58
CA CYS A 105 0.22 -4.79 20.58
C CYS A 105 -1.29 -5.00 20.81
N ASP A 106 -2.04 -3.90 20.92
CA ASP A 106 -3.50 -3.91 20.79
C ASP A 106 -3.99 -3.94 19.33
N ASP A 107 -5.29 -4.27 19.16
CA ASP A 107 -5.98 -4.35 17.87
C ASP A 107 -5.78 -3.12 16.98
N VAL A 108 -5.67 -1.94 17.58
CA VAL A 108 -5.46 -0.68 16.84
C VAL A 108 -4.12 -0.66 16.11
N HIS A 109 -3.07 -1.26 16.69
CA HIS A 109 -1.74 -1.35 16.07
C HIS A 109 -1.77 -2.32 14.88
N THR A 110 -2.41 -3.48 15.06
CA THR A 110 -2.57 -4.50 14.01
C THR A 110 -3.46 -3.98 12.88
N ALA A 111 -4.59 -3.35 13.18
CA ALA A 111 -5.45 -2.75 12.18
C ALA A 111 -4.71 -1.68 11.36
N MET A 112 -3.85 -0.89 12.02
CA MET A 112 -3.05 0.14 11.37
C MET A 112 -2.01 -0.47 10.42
N SER A 113 -1.30 -1.51 10.86
CA SER A 113 -0.28 -2.20 10.07
C SER A 113 -0.87 -2.92 8.86
N LEU A 114 -2.02 -3.58 9.04
CA LEU A 114 -2.73 -4.25 7.95
C LEU A 114 -3.19 -3.23 6.89
N LYS A 115 -3.79 -2.10 7.30
CA LYS A 115 -4.23 -1.09 6.34
C LYS A 115 -3.06 -0.39 5.65
N TYR A 116 -1.92 -0.21 6.31
CA TYR A 116 -0.70 0.20 5.64
C TYR A 116 -0.28 -0.82 4.56
N ALA A 117 -0.21 -2.10 4.91
CA ALA A 117 0.23 -3.15 3.99
C ALA A 117 -0.69 -3.29 2.77
N HIS A 118 -2.01 -3.16 2.97
CA HIS A 118 -2.98 -3.17 1.88
C HIS A 118 -2.77 -1.99 0.92
N ILE A 119 -2.61 -0.77 1.45
CA ILE A 119 -2.36 0.42 0.63
C ILE A 119 -1.02 0.28 -0.11
N TYR A 120 0.02 -0.24 0.56
CA TYR A 120 1.33 -0.47 -0.05
C TYR A 120 1.23 -1.42 -1.24
N ASN A 121 0.53 -2.55 -1.08
CA ASN A 121 0.28 -3.51 -2.16
C ASN A 121 -0.57 -2.92 -3.28
N GLY A 122 -1.68 -2.25 -2.96
CA GLY A 122 -2.56 -1.65 -3.98
C GLY A 122 -1.84 -0.59 -4.80
N LEU A 123 -1.01 0.25 -4.18
CA LEU A 123 -0.17 1.21 -4.90
C LEU A 123 0.89 0.53 -5.78
N ALA A 124 1.48 -0.58 -5.31
CA ALA A 124 2.44 -1.36 -6.08
C ALA A 124 1.81 -1.96 -7.34
N HIS A 125 0.63 -2.57 -7.20
CA HIS A 125 -0.11 -3.12 -8.33
C HIS A 125 -0.50 -2.02 -9.34
N LEU A 126 -1.03 -0.89 -8.87
CA LEU A 126 -1.40 0.22 -9.76
C LEU A 126 -0.21 0.77 -10.52
N HIS A 127 0.95 0.91 -9.87
CA HIS A 127 2.15 1.38 -10.53
C HIS A 127 2.55 0.47 -11.70
N VAL A 128 2.52 -0.84 -11.50
CA VAL A 128 2.81 -1.83 -12.56
C VAL A 128 1.74 -1.78 -13.65
N LEU A 129 0.45 -1.81 -13.29
CA LEU A 129 -0.65 -1.81 -14.24
C LEU A 129 -0.68 -0.56 -15.12
N ASP A 130 -0.47 0.61 -14.54
CA ASP A 130 -0.43 1.87 -15.28
C ASP A 130 0.78 1.91 -16.24
N ALA A 131 1.93 1.34 -15.83
CA ALA A 131 3.09 1.20 -16.72
C ALA A 131 2.80 0.26 -17.91
N LEU A 132 2.14 -0.88 -17.66
CA LEU A 132 1.80 -1.86 -18.71
C LEU A 132 0.74 -1.37 -19.69
N LEU A 133 -0.25 -0.61 -19.20
CA LEU A 133 -1.30 0.01 -20.01
C LEU A 133 -0.80 1.25 -20.76
N GLY A 134 0.31 1.86 -20.32
CA GLY A 134 0.99 2.95 -21.01
C GLY A 134 1.83 2.49 -22.21
N LYS A 135 2.09 1.18 -22.37
CA LYS A 135 2.75 0.62 -23.55
C LYS A 135 1.80 0.74 -24.75
N GLN A 136 2.15 1.56 -25.73
CA GLN A 136 1.42 1.62 -27.01
C GLN A 136 1.62 0.28 -27.76
N PRO A 137 0.56 -0.39 -28.25
CA PRO A 137 0.73 -1.55 -29.10
C PRO A 137 1.44 -1.13 -30.39
N ASP A 138 2.31 -2.00 -30.92
CA ASP A 138 2.98 -1.75 -32.19
C ASP A 138 1.92 -1.54 -33.27
N LEU A 139 1.95 -0.36 -33.89
CA LEU A 139 0.95 0.06 -34.88
C LEU A 139 1.06 -0.78 -36.16
N PHE A 140 2.19 -1.46 -36.35
CA PHE A 140 2.55 -2.21 -37.54
C PHE A 140 3.06 -3.59 -37.15
N ALA A 141 2.23 -4.40 -36.47
CA ALA A 141 2.47 -5.83 -36.36
C ALA A 141 2.51 -6.44 -37.78
N LEU A 142 3.69 -6.40 -38.40
CA LEU A 142 4.09 -7.11 -39.62
C LEU A 142 4.46 -8.55 -39.26
#